data_AF-A0A5C9B982-F1
#
_entry.id   AF-A0A5C9B982-F1
#
_cell.length_a   1.000
_cell.length_b   1.000
_cell.length_c   1.000
_cell.angle_alpha   90.00
_cell.angle_beta   90.00
_cell.angle_gamma   90.00
#
_symmetry.space_group_name_H-M   'P 1'
#
loop_
_entity.id
_entity.type
_entity.pdbx_description
1 polymer ?
#
loop_
_entity_poly.entity_id
_entity_poly.type
_entity_poly.pdbx_seq_one_letter_code
_entity_poly.pdbx_strand_id
1 'polypeptide(L)' 'MRAMLFEQPKSPLRWTECPRPEPAENQVLLRVKACGVCRTDLHVL' A
#
# COMPACT_ATOMS: atom_id res chain seq x y z
N MET A 1 -0.76 8.42 -7.22
CA MET A 1 -1.31 7.06 -7.32
C MET A 1 -2.35 6.87 -6.22
N ARG A 2 -3.26 5.89 -6.35
CA ARG A 2 -4.24 5.58 -5.29
C ARG A 2 -3.75 4.39 -4.48
N ALA A 3 -3.94 4.43 -3.17
CA ALA A 3 -3.53 3.40 -2.24
C ALA A 3 -4.56 3.23 -1.11
N MET A 4 -4.50 2.07 -0.45
CA MET A 4 -5.20 1.82 0.80
C MET A 4 -4.25 2.15 1.95
N LEU A 5 -4.52 3.23 2.69
CA LEU A 5 -3.69 3.73 3.77
C LEU A 5 -4.14 3.15 5.12
N PHE A 6 -3.20 2.59 5.87
CA PHE A 6 -3.39 2.18 7.25
C PHE A 6 -2.76 3.22 8.17
N GLU A 7 -3.57 3.97 8.93
CA GLU A 7 -3.07 5.05 9.79
C GLU A 7 -2.82 4.58 11.22
N GLN A 8 -3.65 3.68 11.74
CA GLN A 8 -3.51 3.18 13.11
C GLN A 8 -4.19 1.81 13.31
N PRO A 9 -3.71 1.00 14.28
CA PRO A 9 -4.37 -0.24 14.66
C PRO A 9 -5.86 -0.08 14.94
N LYS A 10 -6.64 -1.09 14.57
CA LYS A 10 -8.11 -1.15 14.75
C LYS A 10 -8.90 -0.07 13.99
N SER A 11 -8.28 0.63 13.04
CA SER A 11 -8.97 1.50 12.09
C SER A 11 -9.10 0.84 10.71
N PRO A 12 -10.16 1.14 9.94
CA PRO A 12 -10.27 0.67 8.57
C PRO A 12 -9.19 1.30 7.68
N LEU A 13 -8.79 0.58 6.63
CA LEU A 13 -7.97 1.15 5.57
C LEU A 13 -8.73 2.27 4.85
N ARG A 14 -8.03 3.36 4.52
CA ARG A 14 -8.61 4.49 3.80
C ARG A 14 -8.13 4.53 2.35
N TRP A 15 -9.06 4.66 1.42
CA TRP A 15 -8.73 4.95 0.02
C TRP A 15 -8.19 6.38 -0.10
N THR A 16 -6.96 6.55 -0.56
CA THR A 16 -6.27 7.86 -0.56
C THR A 16 -5.41 8.04 -1.80
N GLU A 17 -5.28 9.28 -2.26
CA GLU A 17 -4.30 9.67 -3.27
C GLU A 17 -2.96 10.02 -2.62
N CYS A 18 -1.88 9.39 -3.11
CA CYS A 18 -0.52 9.58 -2.65
C CYS A 18 0.39 9.95 -3.83
N PRO A 19 1.54 10.61 -3.59
CA PRO A 19 2.53 10.85 -4.63
C PRO A 19 2.95 9.56 -5.34
N ARG A 20 3.25 9.65 -6.63
CA ARG A 20 3.86 8.52 -7.36
C ARG A 20 5.32 8.43 -6.92
N PRO A 21 5.82 7.26 -6.46
CA PRO A 21 7.20 7.14 -6.06
C PRO A 21 8.14 7.18 -7.27
N GLU A 22 9.35 7.69 -7.05
CA GLU A 22 10.47 7.60 -7.99
C GLU A 22 11.39 6.44 -7.56
N PRO A 23 11.72 5.50 -8.47
CA PRO A 23 12.62 4.40 -8.13
C PRO A 23 14.07 4.90 -8.01
N ALA A 24 14.80 4.42 -6.99
CA ALA A 24 16.23 4.59 -6.86
C ALA A 24 17.01 3.53 -7.69
N GLU A 25 18.34 3.57 -7.59
CA GLU A 25 19.20 2.56 -8.20
C GLU A 25 18.80 1.15 -7.75
N ASN A 26 18.73 0.21 -8.69
CA ASN A 26 18.29 -1.18 -8.48
C ASN A 26 16.83 -1.37 -8.04
N GLN A 27 15.96 -0.36 -8.21
CA GLN A 27 14.52 -0.50 -7.97
C GLN A 27 13.72 -0.49 -9.28
N VAL A 28 12.53 -1.08 -9.23
CA VAL A 28 11.57 -1.06 -10.35
C VAL A 28 10.24 -0.47 -9.90
N LEU A 29 9.65 0.37 -10.74
CA LEU A 29 8.32 0.92 -10.50
C LEU A 29 7.26 0.07 -11.19
N LEU A 30 6.42 -0.61 -10.40
CA LEU A 30 5.37 -1.48 -10.91
C LEU A 30 4.01 -0.78 -10.94
N ARG A 31 3.22 -1.06 -11.98
CA ARG A 31 1.79 -0.73 -12.00
C ARG A 31 0.98 -1.92 -11.49
N VAL A 32 0.55 -1.84 -10.22
CA VAL A 32 -0.27 -2.87 -9.58
C VAL A 32 -1.63 -2.97 -10.29
N LYS A 33 -1.97 -4.15 -10.82
CA LYS A 33 -3.29 -4.43 -11.43
C LYS A 33 -4.30 -4.99 -10.43
N ALA A 34 -3.82 -5.80 -9.49
CA ALA A 34 -4.58 -6.41 -8.39
C ALA A 34 -3.62 -6.67 -7.22
N CYS A 35 -4.15 -6.69 -6.00
CA CYS A 35 -3.40 -7.02 -4.79
C CYS A 35 -4.20 -8.06 -3.99
N GLY A 36 -3.59 -9.18 -3.65
CA GLY A 36 -4.19 -10.16 -2.75
C GLY A 36 -4.04 -9.68 -1.31
N VAL A 37 -5.07 -9.91 -0.49
CA VAL A 37 -5.03 -9.65 0.95
C VAL A 37 -4.97 -10.99 1.67
N CYS A 38 -3.99 -11.15 2.54
CA CYS A 38 -3.78 -12.33 3.33
C CYS A 38 -3.86 -12.03 4.83
N ARG A 39 -3.75 -13.08 5.65
CA ARG A 39 -3.87 -12.94 7.10
C ARG A 39 -2.77 -12.06 7.69
N THR A 40 -1.55 -12.11 7.17
CA THR A 40 -0.42 -11.32 7.71
C THR A 40 -0.60 -9.82 7.51
N ASP A 41 -1.34 -9.39 6.48
CA ASP A 41 -1.65 -7.97 6.24
C ASP A 41 -2.56 -7.37 7.32
N LEU A 42 -3.30 -8.21 8.05
CA LEU A 42 -4.24 -7.81 9.10
C LEU A 42 -3.66 -7.93 10.51
N HIS A 43 -2.56 -8.68 10.69
CA HIS A 43 -1.90 -8.89 11.98
C HIS A 43 -0.73 -7.92 12.19
N VAL A 44 -0.77 -6.76 11.54
CA VAL A 44 0.22 -5.69 11.71
C VAL A 44 -0.13 -4.95 13.01
N LEU A 45 0.60 -5.24 14.09
CA LEU A 45 0.47 -4.65 15.43
C LEU A 45 1.69 -3.79 15.76
#